data_AF-D8QGU4-F1
#
_entry.id   AF-D8QGU4-F1
#
_cell.length_a   1.000
_cell.length_b   1.000
_cell.length_c   1.000
_cell.angle_alpha   90.00
_cell.angle_beta   90.00
_cell.angle_gamma   90.00
#
_symmetry.space_group_name_H-M   'P 1'
#
loop_
_entity.id
_entity.type
_entity.pdbx_description
1 polymer ?
#
loop_
_entity_poly.entity_id
_entity_poly.type
_entity_poly.pdbx_seq_one_letter_code
_entity_poly.pdbx_strand_id
1 'polypeptide(L)'
;MARKKSADPPPSPTRKSQRLAAAFRAASSSRAPSTPKVKNRAYDAVRRENRAREMPLRKSARIRNLPPGSVPPPTGSTPPPLPSRRRQAAREPAVGYTPQRAPGIDLDTPRGRIRWGDPRPTGASLAKVSLSGTNSALSGVNVSMGIPIIHHADRKIKSEKLRTMEITFGEDQGKLNLDTRGNLMPVEPSVHEAYDRGLIVFSPTLPDLIKLSNALINKEVDGWTKQRPPYKNAQGFIHHEDVFPLDGTGREYHILPTEKWDHGSHISIKADGDIEAQPYKSPFKEGAPPLPLVTIHCSPYFVVYKAYQAMTKKGAVLPPYMSTEERLIRKIGEILTGKVVPPLPKA
;
A
#
# COMPACT_ATOMS: atom_id res chain seq x y z
N MET A 1 -10.23 9.29 73.85
CA MET A 1 -11.46 8.89 73.12
C MET A 1 -11.42 9.48 71.72
N ALA A 2 -11.11 8.68 70.70
CA ALA A 2 -11.01 9.12 69.31
C ALA A 2 -12.29 8.74 68.54
N ARG A 3 -12.98 9.74 67.99
CA ARG A 3 -14.19 9.57 67.15
C ARG A 3 -13.78 9.02 65.78
N LYS A 4 -14.18 7.79 65.47
CA LYS A 4 -14.15 7.23 64.10
C LYS A 4 -15.12 8.02 63.22
N LYS A 5 -14.61 8.65 62.16
CA LYS A 5 -15.42 9.15 61.04
C LYS A 5 -15.85 7.96 60.19
N SER A 6 -17.16 7.73 60.10
CA SER A 6 -17.77 6.81 59.13
C SER A 6 -17.65 7.41 57.74
N ALA A 7 -17.09 6.64 56.80
CA ALA A 7 -17.10 6.99 55.39
C ALA A 7 -18.50 6.70 54.82
N ASP A 8 -19.04 7.65 54.06
CA ASP A 8 -20.33 7.49 53.38
C ASP A 8 -20.23 6.41 52.28
N PRO A 9 -21.29 5.60 52.10
CA PRO A 9 -21.31 4.59 51.06
C PRO A 9 -21.30 5.25 49.66
N PRO A 10 -20.64 4.61 48.68
CA PRO A 10 -20.54 5.15 47.33
C PRO A 10 -21.93 5.29 46.68
N PRO A 11 -22.14 6.34 45.86
CA PRO A 11 -23.42 6.58 45.23
C PRO A 11 -23.79 5.44 44.27
N SER A 12 -25.05 5.00 44.37
CA SER A 12 -25.61 3.95 43.51
C SER A 12 -25.53 4.35 42.03
N PRO A 13 -25.11 3.43 41.13
CA PRO A 13 -24.98 3.72 39.71
C PRO A 13 -26.34 4.09 39.10
N THR A 14 -26.36 5.18 38.33
CA THR A 14 -27.57 5.69 37.68
C THR A 14 -28.10 4.71 36.63
N ARG A 15 -29.43 4.69 36.44
CA ARG A 15 -30.15 3.79 35.50
C ARG A 15 -29.62 3.83 34.06
N LYS A 16 -28.97 4.93 33.66
CA LYS A 16 -28.34 5.12 32.34
C LYS A 16 -27.02 4.33 32.21
N SER A 17 -26.24 4.21 33.29
CA SER A 17 -24.99 3.42 33.32
C SER A 17 -25.26 1.92 33.25
N GLN A 18 -26.34 1.45 33.87
CA GLN A 18 -26.74 0.04 33.83
C GLN A 18 -27.21 -0.40 32.44
N ARG A 19 -27.87 0.49 31.67
CA ARG A 19 -28.27 0.20 30.27
C ARG A 19 -27.06 0.09 29.33
N LEU A 20 -26.03 0.92 29.51
CA LEU A 20 -24.80 0.83 28.71
C LEU A 20 -23.99 -0.44 29.05
N ALA A 21 -23.93 -0.83 30.32
CA ALA A 21 -23.28 -2.08 30.74
C ALA A 21 -24.01 -3.33 30.21
N ALA A 22 -25.33 -3.30 30.11
CA ALA A 22 -26.12 -4.38 29.51
C ALA A 22 -25.93 -4.47 27.98
N ALA A 23 -25.83 -3.33 27.29
CA ALA A 23 -25.54 -3.29 25.85
C ALA A 23 -24.15 -3.86 25.52
N PHE A 24 -23.14 -3.60 26.36
CA PHE A 24 -21.80 -4.18 26.20
C PHE A 24 -21.76 -5.69 26.42
N ARG A 25 -22.58 -6.25 27.34
CA ARG A 25 -22.62 -7.71 27.57
C ARG A 25 -23.37 -8.46 26.47
N ALA A 26 -24.36 -7.83 25.83
CA ALA A 26 -25.09 -8.43 24.70
C ALA A 26 -24.22 -8.55 23.43
N ALA A 27 -23.29 -7.62 23.21
CA ALA A 27 -22.35 -7.67 22.08
C ALA A 27 -21.31 -8.81 22.19
N SER A 28 -21.00 -9.26 23.40
CA SER A 28 -19.98 -10.29 23.66
C SER A 28 -20.48 -11.75 23.54
N SER A 29 -21.75 -11.97 23.22
CA SER A 29 -22.38 -13.31 23.20
C SER A 29 -22.71 -13.83 21.78
N SER A 30 -22.19 -13.19 20.73
CA SER A 30 -22.42 -13.69 19.36
C SER A 30 -21.48 -14.86 19.04
N ARG A 31 -22.09 -16.05 19.05
CA ARG A 31 -21.61 -17.32 18.51
C ARG A 31 -20.84 -17.11 17.20
N ALA A 32 -19.58 -17.53 17.16
CA ALA A 32 -18.69 -17.36 16.02
C ALA A 32 -19.36 -17.85 14.71
N PRO A 33 -19.50 -17.01 13.68
CA PRO A 33 -19.94 -17.47 12.37
C PRO A 33 -18.86 -18.40 11.81
N SER A 34 -19.26 -19.60 11.40
CA SER A 34 -18.40 -20.52 10.65
C SER A 34 -17.90 -19.78 9.41
N THR A 35 -16.59 -19.53 9.35
CA THR A 35 -15.98 -18.84 8.22
C THR A 35 -16.20 -19.66 6.94
N PRO A 36 -16.82 -19.09 5.89
CA PRO A 36 -16.79 -19.74 4.60
C PRO A 36 -15.31 -19.79 4.17
N LYS A 37 -14.83 -20.96 3.76
CA LYS A 37 -13.48 -21.14 3.21
C LYS A 37 -13.32 -20.18 2.03
N VAL A 38 -12.75 -19.00 2.27
CA VAL A 38 -12.36 -18.04 1.24
C VAL A 38 -11.23 -18.72 0.48
N LYS A 39 -11.60 -19.43 -0.59
CA LYS A 39 -10.65 -19.97 -1.56
C LYS A 39 -9.82 -18.79 -2.05
N ASN A 40 -8.51 -18.87 -1.86
CA ASN A 40 -7.55 -17.87 -2.29
C ASN A 40 -7.72 -17.61 -3.80
N ARG A 41 -8.47 -16.56 -4.16
CA ARG A 41 -8.71 -16.17 -5.56
C ARG A 41 -7.39 -15.93 -6.30
N ALA A 42 -6.36 -15.48 -5.59
CA ALA A 42 -5.00 -15.35 -6.11
C ALA A 42 -4.38 -16.71 -6.50
N TYR A 43 -4.59 -17.76 -5.69
CA TYR A 43 -4.11 -19.12 -5.99
C TYR A 43 -4.84 -19.73 -7.20
N ASP A 44 -6.17 -19.54 -7.28
CA ASP A 44 -6.95 -20.04 -8.41
C ASP A 44 -6.66 -19.27 -9.72
N ALA A 45 -6.32 -17.98 -9.65
CA ALA A 45 -5.89 -17.19 -10.80
C ALA A 45 -4.54 -17.68 -11.35
N VAL A 46 -3.55 -17.92 -10.48
CA VAL A 46 -2.24 -18.47 -10.88
C VAL A 46 -2.39 -19.86 -11.48
N ARG A 47 -3.25 -20.72 -10.90
CA ARG A 47 -3.50 -22.08 -11.41
C ARG A 47 -4.18 -22.09 -12.79
N ARG A 48 -5.07 -21.13 -13.07
CA ARG A 48 -5.70 -20.99 -14.41
C ARG A 48 -4.69 -20.54 -15.46
N GLU A 49 -3.80 -19.62 -15.13
CA GLU A 49 -2.76 -19.13 -16.06
C GLU A 49 -1.75 -20.23 -16.40
N ASN A 50 -1.32 -21.02 -15.41
CA ASN A 50 -0.42 -22.16 -15.67
C ASN A 50 -1.08 -23.18 -16.62
N ARG A 51 -2.36 -23.50 -16.42
CA ARG A 51 -3.10 -24.34 -17.37
C ARG A 51 -3.20 -23.73 -18.77
N ALA A 52 -3.40 -22.41 -18.89
CA ALA A 52 -3.47 -21.74 -20.18
C ALA A 52 -2.14 -21.75 -20.93
N ARG A 53 -1.00 -21.69 -20.21
CA ARG A 53 0.35 -21.80 -20.79
C ARG A 53 0.72 -23.22 -21.22
N GLU A 54 0.21 -24.22 -20.50
CA GLU A 54 0.44 -25.64 -20.81
C GLU A 54 -0.47 -26.17 -21.92
N MET A 55 -1.50 -25.42 -22.35
CA MET A 55 -2.33 -25.85 -23.47
C MET A 55 -1.56 -25.69 -24.79
N PRO A 56 -1.41 -26.77 -25.58
CA PRO A 56 -0.80 -26.67 -26.90
C PRO A 56 -1.62 -25.71 -27.78
N LEU A 57 -0.92 -24.84 -28.51
CA LEU A 57 -1.51 -23.91 -29.47
C LEU A 57 -2.48 -24.67 -30.38
N ARG A 58 -3.79 -24.48 -30.17
CA ARG A 58 -4.82 -24.93 -31.09
C ARG A 58 -4.58 -24.22 -32.42
N LYS A 59 -3.91 -24.90 -33.35
CA LYS A 59 -3.83 -24.48 -34.74
C LYS A 59 -5.26 -24.34 -35.24
N SER A 60 -5.69 -23.10 -35.48
CA SER A 60 -7.01 -22.81 -35.99
C SER A 60 -7.17 -23.52 -37.33
N ALA A 61 -8.21 -24.36 -37.43
CA ALA A 61 -8.53 -25.13 -38.64
C ALA A 61 -8.95 -24.25 -39.84
N ARG A 62 -8.86 -22.91 -39.72
CA ARG A 62 -9.37 -21.95 -40.70
C ARG A 62 -8.34 -21.50 -41.76
N ILE A 63 -7.09 -21.95 -41.66
CA ILE A 63 -6.01 -21.66 -42.64
C ILE A 63 -5.56 -22.95 -43.35
N ARG A 64 -6.50 -23.81 -43.75
CA ARG A 64 -6.21 -24.97 -44.63
C ARG A 64 -6.93 -24.95 -45.97
N ASN A 65 -7.83 -23.99 -46.21
CA ASN A 65 -8.65 -23.96 -47.43
C ASN A 65 -8.46 -22.68 -48.26
N LEU A 66 -7.25 -22.08 -48.28
CA LEU A 66 -6.93 -21.07 -49.28
C LEU A 66 -6.16 -21.74 -50.43
N PRO A 67 -6.68 -21.70 -51.67
CA PRO A 67 -5.97 -22.21 -52.83
C PRO A 67 -4.69 -21.37 -53.06
N PRO A 68 -3.59 -21.99 -53.49
CA PRO A 68 -2.37 -21.27 -53.82
C PRO A 68 -2.64 -20.34 -55.01
N GLY A 69 -2.55 -19.02 -54.81
CA GLY A 69 -2.59 -18.02 -55.90
C GLY A 69 -3.53 -16.82 -55.73
N SER A 70 -4.33 -16.73 -54.66
CA SER A 70 -5.24 -15.58 -54.49
C SER A 70 -4.54 -14.37 -53.86
N VAL A 71 -4.07 -13.44 -54.70
CA VAL A 71 -3.63 -12.10 -54.31
C VAL A 71 -4.86 -11.20 -54.16
N PRO A 72 -5.14 -10.61 -52.99
CA PRO A 72 -6.24 -9.65 -52.85
C PRO A 72 -5.89 -8.31 -53.53
N PRO A 73 -6.88 -7.62 -54.15
CA PRO A 73 -6.65 -6.37 -54.87
C PRO A 73 -6.38 -5.19 -53.91
N PRO A 74 -5.56 -4.20 -54.33
CA PRO A 74 -5.26 -3.03 -53.52
C PRO A 74 -6.38 -1.99 -53.64
N THR A 75 -7.23 -1.87 -52.61
CA THR A 75 -8.11 -0.70 -52.46
C THR A 75 -7.34 0.42 -51.80
N GLY A 76 -6.93 1.40 -52.60
CA GLY A 76 -6.32 2.65 -52.15
C GLY A 76 -7.35 3.59 -51.54
N SER A 77 -6.98 4.18 -50.39
CA SER A 77 -7.47 5.47 -49.86
C SER A 77 -6.72 5.73 -48.56
N THR A 78 -5.59 6.44 -48.63
CA THR A 78 -4.79 6.82 -47.45
C THR A 78 -5.13 8.28 -47.07
N PRO A 79 -5.79 8.54 -45.94
CA PRO A 79 -5.91 9.90 -45.40
C PRO A 79 -4.56 10.39 -44.85
N PRO A 80 -4.34 11.72 -44.79
CA PRO A 80 -3.06 12.29 -44.37
C PRO A 80 -2.74 11.93 -42.90
N PRO A 81 -1.46 11.71 -42.57
CA PRO A 81 -1.07 11.31 -41.22
C PRO A 81 -1.31 12.47 -40.24
N LEU A 82 -2.14 12.23 -39.24
CA LEU A 82 -2.19 13.04 -38.03
C LEU A 82 -0.78 13.13 -37.43
N PRO A 83 -0.36 14.29 -36.88
CA PRO A 83 0.94 14.43 -36.23
C PRO A 83 1.03 13.37 -35.13
N SER A 84 1.98 12.46 -35.29
CA SER A 84 2.22 11.34 -34.41
C SER A 84 2.47 11.87 -32.99
N ARG A 85 1.42 11.87 -32.16
CA ARG A 85 1.56 11.93 -30.71
C ARG A 85 2.44 10.74 -30.38
N ARG A 86 3.72 11.01 -30.11
CA ARG A 86 4.78 10.04 -29.86
C ARG A 86 4.34 9.20 -28.67
N ARG A 87 3.56 8.14 -28.92
CA ARG A 87 3.40 7.01 -28.02
C ARG A 87 4.83 6.58 -27.77
N GLN A 88 5.35 6.90 -26.59
CA GLN A 88 6.53 6.22 -26.10
C GLN A 88 6.11 4.76 -26.06
N ALA A 89 6.45 4.02 -27.13
CA ALA A 89 6.35 2.58 -27.13
C ALA A 89 7.02 2.14 -25.85
N ALA A 90 6.31 1.34 -25.05
CA ALA A 90 6.90 0.67 -23.90
C ALA A 90 8.21 0.08 -24.40
N ARG A 91 9.34 0.59 -23.90
CA ARG A 91 10.67 0.16 -24.32
C ARG A 91 10.65 -1.36 -24.17
N GLU A 92 10.81 -2.08 -25.27
CA GLU A 92 10.91 -3.54 -25.20
C GLU A 92 12.01 -3.85 -24.17
N PRO A 93 11.75 -4.79 -23.24
CA PRO A 93 12.74 -5.14 -22.24
C PRO A 93 14.04 -5.48 -22.97
N ALA A 94 15.15 -4.89 -22.51
CA ALA A 94 16.45 -5.11 -23.12
C ALA A 94 16.63 -6.62 -23.34
N VAL A 95 16.87 -7.01 -24.60
CA VAL A 95 16.97 -8.39 -25.04
C VAL A 95 17.93 -9.13 -24.09
N GLY A 96 17.40 -10.08 -23.31
CA GLY A 96 18.16 -10.88 -22.35
C GLY A 96 17.68 -10.87 -20.88
N TYR A 97 16.64 -10.11 -20.51
CA TYR A 97 16.10 -10.20 -19.14
C TYR A 97 15.36 -11.53 -18.91
N THR A 98 15.99 -12.44 -18.16
CA THR A 98 15.38 -13.70 -17.71
C THR A 98 15.00 -13.55 -16.23
N PRO A 99 13.71 -13.62 -15.86
CA PRO A 99 13.29 -13.51 -14.46
C PRO A 99 13.90 -14.64 -13.62
N GLN A 100 14.72 -14.30 -12.61
CA GLN A 100 15.44 -15.29 -11.78
C GLN A 100 14.65 -15.81 -10.56
N ARG A 101 13.30 -15.89 -10.64
CA ARG A 101 12.46 -16.47 -9.57
C ARG A 101 11.31 -17.30 -10.15
N ALA A 102 10.91 -18.32 -9.39
CA ALA A 102 9.66 -19.04 -9.60
C ALA A 102 8.47 -18.08 -9.45
N PRO A 103 7.35 -18.31 -10.17
CA PRO A 103 6.23 -17.38 -10.21
C PRO A 103 5.60 -17.19 -8.83
N GLY A 104 5.75 -15.98 -8.28
CA GLY A 104 5.09 -15.50 -7.07
C GLY A 104 5.46 -14.04 -6.84
N ILE A 105 4.45 -13.19 -6.68
CA ILE A 105 4.31 -11.80 -6.13
C ILE A 105 5.43 -10.74 -6.35
N ASP A 106 6.67 -11.10 -6.67
CA ASP A 106 7.84 -10.24 -6.89
C ASP A 106 8.30 -10.25 -8.37
N LEU A 107 7.39 -10.05 -9.32
CA LEU A 107 7.66 -10.27 -10.75
C LEU A 107 7.94 -8.97 -11.53
N ASP A 108 9.04 -9.03 -12.30
CA ASP A 108 9.56 -8.14 -13.36
C ASP A 108 10.72 -7.19 -13.00
N THR A 109 11.20 -7.16 -11.75
CA THR A 109 12.30 -6.25 -11.37
C THR A 109 13.54 -7.01 -10.87
N PRO A 110 14.76 -6.53 -11.16
CA PRO A 110 15.99 -7.24 -10.78
C PRO A 110 16.17 -7.33 -9.26
N ARG A 111 16.85 -8.39 -8.81
CA ARG A 111 17.15 -8.61 -7.39
C ARG A 111 18.04 -7.46 -6.85
N GLY A 112 17.63 -6.91 -5.71
CA GLY A 112 18.42 -5.95 -4.96
C GLY A 112 18.32 -4.54 -5.52
N ARG A 113 19.46 -3.86 -5.61
CA ARG A 113 19.48 -2.44 -5.95
C ARG A 113 19.06 -2.19 -7.40
N ILE A 114 17.93 -1.51 -7.56
CA ILE A 114 17.42 -1.03 -8.85
C ILE A 114 18.47 -0.10 -9.48
N ARG A 115 18.83 -0.40 -10.72
CA ARG A 115 19.74 0.37 -11.56
C ARG A 115 18.97 1.26 -12.53
N TRP A 116 19.64 2.30 -13.00
CA TRP A 116 19.10 3.14 -14.05
C TRP A 116 18.85 2.31 -15.32
N GLY A 117 17.62 2.36 -15.85
CA GLY A 117 17.23 1.61 -17.04
C GLY A 117 16.50 0.29 -16.76
N ASP A 118 16.46 -0.17 -15.50
CA ASP A 118 15.72 -1.37 -15.15
C ASP A 118 14.22 -1.22 -15.46
N PRO A 119 13.58 -2.26 -16.02
CA PRO A 119 12.17 -2.21 -16.37
C PRO A 119 11.34 -1.89 -15.13
N ARG A 120 10.29 -1.08 -15.32
CA ARG A 120 9.27 -0.87 -14.28
C ARG A 120 8.35 -2.09 -14.25
N PRO A 121 7.77 -2.45 -13.09
CA PRO A 121 6.70 -3.43 -13.05
C PRO A 121 5.62 -3.05 -14.05
N THR A 122 5.17 -4.02 -14.85
CA THR A 122 4.07 -3.77 -15.77
C THR A 122 2.76 -3.61 -14.99
N GLY A 123 1.79 -2.88 -15.55
CA GLY A 123 0.47 -2.78 -14.94
C GLY A 123 -0.21 -4.15 -14.76
N ALA A 124 0.06 -5.10 -15.68
CA ALA A 124 -0.43 -6.47 -15.58
C ALA A 124 0.19 -7.21 -14.38
N SER A 125 1.49 -7.06 -14.13
CA SER A 125 2.16 -7.67 -12.97
C SER A 125 1.67 -7.08 -11.66
N LEU A 126 1.42 -5.77 -11.62
CA LEU A 126 0.87 -5.12 -10.44
C LEU A 126 -0.57 -5.51 -10.15
N ALA A 127 -1.37 -5.71 -11.19
CA ALA A 127 -2.73 -6.21 -11.02
C ALA A 127 -2.81 -7.60 -10.40
N LYS A 128 -1.73 -8.39 -10.43
CA LYS A 128 -1.70 -9.70 -9.77
C LYS A 128 -1.48 -9.60 -8.25
N VAL A 129 -1.01 -8.46 -7.75
CA VAL A 129 -0.56 -8.29 -6.36
C VAL A 129 -1.30 -7.17 -5.62
N SER A 130 -1.95 -6.26 -6.35
CA SER A 130 -2.87 -5.27 -5.79
C SER A 130 -4.19 -5.91 -5.37
N LEU A 131 -4.76 -5.48 -4.24
CA LEU A 131 -6.14 -5.82 -3.85
C LEU A 131 -7.16 -5.47 -4.92
N SER A 132 -6.96 -4.30 -5.51
CA SER A 132 -7.86 -3.72 -6.51
C SER A 132 -7.59 -4.26 -7.92
N GLY A 133 -6.64 -5.19 -8.09
CA GLY A 133 -6.25 -5.69 -9.40
C GLY A 133 -5.78 -4.56 -10.32
N THR A 134 -6.42 -4.42 -11.48
CA THR A 134 -6.15 -3.36 -12.47
C THR A 134 -6.78 -2.01 -12.13
N ASN A 135 -7.42 -1.88 -10.96
CA ASN A 135 -8.16 -0.69 -10.60
C ASN A 135 -7.36 0.19 -9.65
N SER A 136 -7.63 1.50 -9.69
CA SER A 136 -7.14 2.45 -8.69
C SER A 136 -7.47 1.95 -7.29
N ALA A 137 -6.49 1.97 -6.39
CA ALA A 137 -6.66 1.54 -5.00
C ALA A 137 -7.63 2.43 -4.21
N LEU A 138 -7.93 3.64 -4.71
CA LEU A 138 -8.81 4.60 -4.04
C LEU A 138 -10.20 4.66 -4.67
N SER A 139 -10.27 4.89 -5.97
CA SER A 139 -11.55 5.09 -6.67
C SER A 139 -12.17 3.79 -7.20
N GLY A 140 -11.40 2.70 -7.26
CA GLY A 140 -11.83 1.46 -7.89
C GLY A 140 -12.08 1.55 -9.40
N VAL A 141 -11.80 2.72 -10.02
CA VAL A 141 -11.91 2.91 -11.47
C VAL A 141 -10.86 2.03 -12.16
N ASN A 142 -11.31 1.30 -13.18
CA ASN A 142 -10.40 0.53 -14.02
C ASN A 142 -9.57 1.49 -14.87
N VAL A 143 -8.25 1.39 -14.71
CA VAL A 143 -7.28 2.27 -15.36
C VAL A 143 -6.41 1.50 -16.37
N SER A 144 -6.91 0.36 -16.87
CA SER A 144 -6.23 -0.51 -17.83
C SER A 144 -5.74 0.28 -19.05
N MET A 145 -4.42 0.19 -19.29
CA MET A 145 -3.60 0.85 -20.35
C MET A 145 -2.79 2.10 -19.95
N GLY A 146 -2.58 2.39 -18.66
CA GLY A 146 -1.64 3.47 -18.30
C GLY A 146 -1.60 3.86 -16.84
N ILE A 147 -1.93 2.94 -15.94
CA ILE A 147 -2.08 3.19 -14.50
C ILE A 147 -0.80 3.85 -13.96
N PRO A 148 -0.88 5.09 -13.47
CA PRO A 148 0.19 5.65 -12.66
C PRO A 148 0.34 4.82 -11.39
N ILE A 149 1.57 4.43 -11.11
CA ILE A 149 1.91 3.63 -9.94
C ILE A 149 2.77 4.51 -9.08
N ILE A 150 2.28 4.83 -7.89
CA ILE A 150 3.11 5.53 -6.91
C ILE A 150 4.03 4.53 -6.24
N HIS A 151 5.28 4.96 -6.07
CA HIS A 151 6.21 4.37 -5.13
C HIS A 151 6.16 5.18 -3.84
N HIS A 152 5.95 4.53 -2.70
CA HIS A 152 6.05 5.23 -1.42
C HIS A 152 7.51 5.64 -1.16
N ALA A 153 8.46 4.72 -1.32
CA ALA A 153 9.87 5.01 -1.41
C ALA A 153 10.33 5.02 -2.87
N ASP A 154 10.75 6.18 -3.35
CA ASP A 154 11.12 6.40 -4.75
C ASP A 154 12.27 5.48 -5.19
N ARG A 155 12.16 4.89 -6.39
CA ARG A 155 13.25 4.13 -7.03
C ARG A 155 14.58 4.90 -7.12
N LYS A 156 14.51 6.23 -7.24
CA LYS A 156 15.69 7.12 -7.39
C LYS A 156 16.35 7.48 -6.05
N ILE A 157 16.01 6.79 -4.96
CA ILE A 157 16.61 7.02 -3.65
C ILE A 157 18.14 6.85 -3.71
N LYS A 158 18.86 7.77 -3.05
CA LYS A 158 20.33 7.72 -2.96
C LYS A 158 20.79 6.45 -2.22
N SER A 159 21.98 5.95 -2.56
CA SER A 159 22.56 4.72 -1.98
C SER A 159 22.54 4.73 -0.45
N GLU A 160 22.98 5.84 0.13
CA GLU A 160 23.08 6.03 1.59
C GLU A 160 21.71 5.94 2.25
N LYS A 161 20.71 6.62 1.68
CA LYS A 161 19.34 6.59 2.19
C LYS A 161 18.72 5.19 2.04
N LEU A 162 18.98 4.52 0.92
CA LEU A 162 18.55 3.13 0.73
C LEU A 162 19.18 2.21 1.78
N ARG A 163 20.47 2.41 2.08
CA ARG A 163 21.18 1.65 3.11
C ARG A 163 20.58 1.86 4.50
N THR A 164 20.23 3.10 4.84
CA THR A 164 19.52 3.40 6.10
C THR A 164 18.15 2.72 6.14
N MET A 165 17.42 2.70 5.02
CA MET A 165 16.15 1.98 4.94
C MET A 165 16.33 0.48 5.12
N GLU A 166 17.31 -0.16 4.47
CA GLU A 166 17.61 -1.59 4.69
C GLU A 166 17.81 -1.90 6.17
N ILE A 167 18.66 -1.11 6.84
CA ILE A 167 18.95 -1.30 8.28
C ILE A 167 17.66 -1.14 9.11
N THR A 168 16.89 -0.10 8.87
CA THR A 168 15.71 0.20 9.71
C THR A 168 14.52 -0.71 9.41
N PHE A 169 14.46 -1.30 8.21
CA PHE A 169 13.47 -2.30 7.80
C PHE A 169 13.82 -3.72 8.27
N GLY A 170 14.94 -3.89 8.98
CA GLY A 170 15.40 -5.21 9.41
C GLY A 170 15.87 -6.10 8.26
N GLU A 171 16.34 -5.49 7.17
CA GLU A 171 16.82 -6.17 5.96
C GLU A 171 18.35 -6.24 5.95
N ASP A 172 18.88 -7.23 5.23
CA ASP A 172 20.30 -7.34 4.93
C ASP A 172 20.73 -6.36 3.82
N GLN A 173 22.03 -6.12 3.72
CA GLN A 173 22.57 -5.21 2.70
C GLN A 173 22.23 -5.66 1.27
N GLY A 174 21.72 -4.72 0.48
CA GLY A 174 21.36 -4.95 -0.91
C GLY A 174 20.12 -5.83 -1.10
N LYS A 175 19.34 -6.11 -0.05
CA LYS A 175 18.16 -6.98 -0.13
C LYS A 175 16.85 -6.23 -0.28
N LEU A 176 16.76 -4.97 0.18
CA LEU A 176 15.51 -4.21 0.09
C LEU A 176 15.14 -3.95 -1.38
N ASN A 177 14.02 -4.54 -1.80
CA ASN A 177 13.45 -4.32 -3.12
C ASN A 177 12.40 -3.21 -3.07
N LEU A 178 12.60 -2.12 -3.80
CA LEU A 178 11.64 -1.01 -3.86
C LEU A 178 10.48 -1.28 -4.82
N ASP A 179 10.52 -2.35 -5.60
CA ASP A 179 9.41 -2.76 -6.46
C ASP A 179 8.63 -3.95 -5.89
N THR A 180 8.49 -3.95 -4.57
CA THR A 180 7.61 -4.88 -3.85
C THR A 180 6.20 -4.33 -3.78
N ARG A 181 5.19 -5.21 -3.70
CA ARG A 181 3.80 -4.84 -3.42
C ARG A 181 3.66 -3.89 -2.23
N GLY A 182 4.50 -4.07 -1.20
CA GLY A 182 4.48 -3.23 0.00
C GLY A 182 4.85 -1.77 -0.24
N ASN A 183 5.45 -1.44 -1.38
CA ASN A 183 5.91 -0.10 -1.75
C ASN A 183 5.13 0.52 -2.92
N LEU A 184 4.23 -0.25 -3.56
CA LEU A 184 3.59 0.12 -4.82
C LEU A 184 2.09 0.24 -4.65
N MET A 185 1.50 1.31 -5.18
CA MET A 185 0.06 1.47 -5.21
C MET A 185 -0.43 1.99 -6.57
N PRO A 186 -1.35 1.28 -7.25
CA PRO A 186 -2.01 1.80 -8.44
C PRO A 186 -3.00 2.90 -8.06
N VAL A 187 -2.89 4.07 -8.69
CA VAL A 187 -3.77 5.22 -8.41
C VAL A 187 -4.13 5.95 -9.71
N GLU A 188 -5.08 6.88 -9.62
CA GLU A 188 -5.40 7.79 -10.73
C GLU A 188 -4.28 8.84 -10.94
N PRO A 189 -4.14 9.41 -12.14
CA PRO A 189 -3.13 10.45 -12.41
C PRO A 189 -3.18 11.66 -11.47
N SER A 190 -4.38 12.13 -11.13
CA SER A 190 -4.56 13.27 -10.20
C SER A 190 -4.02 12.95 -8.80
N VAL A 191 -4.32 11.75 -8.30
CA VAL A 191 -3.81 11.26 -7.01
C VAL A 191 -2.30 11.07 -7.06
N HIS A 192 -1.77 10.48 -8.13
CA HIS A 192 -0.33 10.31 -8.31
C HIS A 192 0.41 11.65 -8.27
N GLU A 193 -0.07 12.65 -9.01
CA GLU A 193 0.52 13.99 -9.04
C GLU A 193 0.45 14.67 -7.67
N ALA A 194 -0.71 14.61 -7.01
CA ALA A 194 -0.91 15.15 -5.67
C ALA A 194 0.06 14.49 -4.66
N TYR A 195 0.26 13.17 -4.77
CA TYR A 195 1.17 12.42 -3.91
C TYR A 195 2.63 12.83 -4.07
N ASP A 196 3.12 12.90 -5.30
CA ASP A 196 4.52 13.30 -5.57
C ASP A 196 4.81 14.73 -5.10
N ARG A 197 3.83 15.62 -5.26
CA ARG A 197 3.92 17.01 -4.82
C ARG A 197 3.81 17.16 -3.30
N GLY A 198 3.35 16.13 -2.57
CA GLY A 198 3.10 16.19 -1.13
C GLY A 198 1.84 16.98 -0.77
N LEU A 199 0.87 17.02 -1.69
CA LEU A 199 -0.47 17.56 -1.46
C LEU A 199 -1.35 16.53 -0.72
N ILE A 200 -1.00 15.24 -0.84
CA ILE A 200 -1.51 14.17 0.01
C ILE A 200 -0.43 13.38 0.69
N VAL A 201 -0.82 12.86 1.84
CA VAL A 201 -0.09 11.88 2.61
C VAL A 201 -1.03 10.71 2.93
N PHE A 202 -0.52 9.48 2.86
CA PHE A 202 -1.20 8.35 3.49
C PHE A 202 -0.61 8.16 4.88
N SER A 203 -1.45 7.86 5.86
CA SER A 203 -1.02 7.51 7.21
C SER A 203 -1.61 6.16 7.60
N PRO A 204 -0.82 5.22 8.15
CA PRO A 204 -1.39 4.09 8.86
C PRO A 204 -2.31 4.60 9.99
N THR A 205 -3.20 3.73 10.45
CA THR A 205 -4.03 4.01 11.63
C THR A 205 -3.16 4.20 12.87
N LEU A 206 -3.69 4.87 13.90
CA LEU A 206 -2.98 5.07 15.16
C LEU A 206 -2.47 3.75 15.80
N PRO A 207 -3.25 2.65 15.85
CA PRO A 207 -2.75 1.36 16.32
C PRO A 207 -1.54 0.84 15.54
N ASP A 208 -1.55 0.95 14.21
CA ASP A 208 -0.43 0.52 13.37
C ASP A 208 0.80 1.43 13.55
N LEU A 209 0.61 2.74 13.75
CA LEU A 209 1.70 3.67 14.08
C LEU A 209 2.33 3.34 15.43
N ILE A 210 1.53 3.02 16.45
CA ILE A 210 2.03 2.59 17.78
C ILE A 210 2.82 1.29 17.63
N LYS A 211 2.27 0.30 16.92
CA LYS A 211 2.95 -0.98 16.66
C LYS A 211 4.29 -0.78 15.94
N LEU A 212 4.33 0.07 14.91
CA LEU A 212 5.55 0.41 14.19
C LEU A 212 6.57 1.11 15.09
N SER A 213 6.12 2.08 15.90
CA SER A 213 6.97 2.78 16.86
C SER A 213 7.59 1.79 17.87
N ASN A 214 6.80 0.88 18.44
CA ASN A 214 7.28 -0.16 19.35
C ASN A 214 8.32 -1.07 18.68
N ALA A 215 8.06 -1.53 17.46
CA ALA A 215 8.99 -2.37 16.72
C ALA A 215 10.32 -1.67 16.40
N LEU A 216 10.28 -0.36 16.10
CA LEU A 216 11.49 0.40 15.81
C LEU A 216 12.29 0.78 17.05
N ILE A 217 11.63 1.10 18.16
CA ILE A 217 12.27 1.59 19.39
C ILE A 217 12.64 0.45 20.31
N ASN A 218 11.66 -0.40 20.65
CA ASN A 218 11.82 -1.48 21.63
C ASN A 218 12.32 -2.77 20.98
N LYS A 219 12.30 -2.88 19.64
CA LYS A 219 12.68 -4.10 18.90
C LYS A 219 11.84 -5.31 19.31
N GLU A 220 10.53 -5.07 19.43
CA GLU A 220 9.51 -6.04 19.84
C GLU A 220 8.32 -6.02 18.88
N VAL A 221 7.61 -7.15 18.76
CA VAL A 221 6.35 -7.23 18.00
C VAL A 221 5.24 -7.66 18.95
N ASP A 222 4.33 -6.74 19.23
CA ASP A 222 3.15 -7.00 20.06
C ASP A 222 2.32 -8.12 19.43
N GLY A 223 1.95 -9.12 20.25
CA GLY A 223 1.13 -10.25 19.81
C GLY A 223 1.84 -11.21 18.86
N TRP A 224 3.16 -11.38 18.97
CA TRP A 224 3.89 -12.36 18.17
C TRP A 224 3.43 -13.80 18.47
N THR A 225 2.96 -14.52 17.45
CA THR A 225 2.37 -15.87 17.56
C THR A 225 3.13 -16.95 16.79
N LYS A 226 4.13 -16.58 15.97
CA LYS A 226 4.89 -17.57 15.19
C LYS A 226 5.83 -18.33 16.12
N GLN A 227 6.06 -19.61 15.80
CA GLN A 227 6.97 -20.47 16.57
C GLN A 227 8.43 -19.99 16.54
N ARG A 228 8.88 -19.42 15.41
CA ARG A 228 10.21 -18.79 15.33
C ARG A 228 10.19 -17.40 15.94
N PRO A 229 11.30 -16.90 16.51
CA PRO A 229 11.41 -15.50 16.88
C PRO A 229 11.29 -14.59 15.63
N PRO A 230 10.91 -13.30 15.80
CA PRO A 230 11.01 -12.32 14.74
C PRO A 230 12.46 -12.24 14.24
N TYR A 231 12.64 -12.18 12.92
CA TYR A 231 13.97 -12.01 12.35
C TYR A 231 14.49 -10.61 12.68
N LYS A 232 15.75 -10.51 13.13
CA LYS A 232 16.44 -9.27 13.41
C LYS A 232 17.73 -9.19 12.61
N ASN A 233 18.04 -8.02 12.07
CA ASN A 233 19.34 -7.78 11.44
C ASN A 233 20.44 -7.51 12.50
N ALA A 234 21.67 -7.24 12.03
CA ALA A 234 22.83 -6.99 12.90
C ALA A 234 22.67 -5.78 13.84
N GLN A 235 21.78 -4.83 13.52
CA GLN A 235 21.47 -3.66 14.34
C GLN A 235 20.24 -3.88 15.24
N GLY A 236 19.73 -5.11 15.30
CA GLY A 236 18.59 -5.50 16.13
C GLY A 236 17.23 -5.03 15.60
N PHE A 237 17.15 -4.43 14.42
CA PHE A 237 15.86 -4.07 13.81
C PHE A 237 15.14 -5.32 13.31
N ILE A 238 13.85 -5.40 13.61
CA ILE A 238 12.98 -6.50 13.18
C ILE A 238 12.64 -6.34 11.70
N HIS A 239 12.62 -7.46 10.96
CA HIS A 239 12.17 -7.50 9.58
C HIS A 239 10.78 -6.89 9.45
N HIS A 240 10.62 -5.93 8.56
CA HIS A 240 9.36 -5.19 8.40
C HIS A 240 8.14 -6.12 8.12
N GLU A 241 8.32 -7.21 7.36
CA GLU A 241 7.25 -8.21 7.13
C GLU A 241 6.91 -9.09 8.35
N ASP A 242 7.78 -9.17 9.35
CA ASP A 242 7.44 -9.81 10.62
C ASP A 242 6.58 -8.87 11.48
N VAL A 243 6.83 -7.56 11.44
CA VAL A 243 5.98 -6.57 12.14
C VAL A 243 4.62 -6.43 11.47
N PHE A 244 4.62 -6.29 10.14
CA PHE A 244 3.44 -6.13 9.31
C PHE A 244 3.45 -7.16 8.19
N PRO A 245 2.95 -8.37 8.44
CA PRO A 245 2.79 -9.37 7.40
C PRO A 245 1.97 -8.81 6.24
N LEU A 246 2.45 -9.07 5.02
CA LEU A 246 1.71 -8.76 3.80
C LEU A 246 0.75 -9.93 3.53
N ASP A 247 -0.30 -10.00 4.34
CA ASP A 247 -1.47 -10.84 4.09
C ASP A 247 -2.31 -10.24 2.96
N GLY A 248 -3.04 -11.10 2.24
CA GLY A 248 -3.84 -10.69 1.08
C GLY A 248 -5.09 -9.87 1.42
N THR A 249 -5.21 -9.40 2.67
CA THR A 249 -6.34 -8.60 3.18
C THR A 249 -6.06 -7.11 3.15
N GLY A 250 -4.79 -6.71 3.14
CA GLY A 250 -4.37 -5.31 3.24
C GLY A 250 -4.57 -4.68 4.60
N ARG A 251 -4.35 -3.36 4.64
CA ARG A 251 -4.41 -2.55 5.85
C ARG A 251 -5.12 -1.25 5.57
N GLU A 252 -5.78 -0.72 6.60
CA GLU A 252 -6.46 0.56 6.55
C GLU A 252 -5.48 1.72 6.69
N TYR A 253 -5.70 2.76 5.89
CA TYR A 253 -4.92 3.99 5.92
C TYR A 253 -5.84 5.20 5.84
N HIS A 254 -5.45 6.25 6.56
CA HIS A 254 -6.00 7.58 6.37
C HIS A 254 -5.43 8.21 5.11
N ILE A 255 -6.29 8.91 4.36
CA ILE A 255 -5.86 9.83 3.31
C ILE A 255 -5.88 11.23 3.89
N LEU A 256 -4.71 11.85 3.95
CA LEU A 256 -4.50 13.13 4.60
C LEU A 256 -4.13 14.19 3.56
N PRO A 257 -5.10 15.02 3.15
CA PRO A 257 -4.81 16.19 2.34
C PRO A 257 -4.02 17.20 3.18
N THR A 258 -2.97 17.77 2.61
CA THR A 258 -2.23 18.87 3.24
C THR A 258 -2.91 20.21 2.94
N GLU A 259 -2.59 21.24 3.71
CA GLU A 259 -3.14 22.59 3.50
C GLU A 259 -2.88 23.16 2.10
N LYS A 260 -1.89 22.63 1.38
CA LYS A 260 -1.55 23.04 0.01
C LYS A 260 -2.46 22.47 -1.07
N TRP A 261 -3.34 21.54 -0.73
CA TRP A 261 -4.27 21.01 -1.70
C TRP A 261 -5.36 22.06 -1.96
N ASP A 262 -5.14 22.94 -2.95
CA ASP A 262 -6.04 24.03 -3.31
C ASP A 262 -6.85 23.79 -4.61
N HIS A 263 -7.69 24.79 -4.92
CA HIS A 263 -9.01 24.70 -5.55
C HIS A 263 -9.04 24.12 -6.98
N GLY A 264 -9.64 22.94 -7.12
CA GLY A 264 -9.95 22.30 -8.41
C GLY A 264 -9.61 20.81 -8.44
N SER A 265 -8.71 20.38 -7.57
CA SER A 265 -8.33 18.98 -7.43
C SER A 265 -9.32 18.25 -6.53
N HIS A 266 -9.86 17.13 -7.01
CA HIS A 266 -10.74 16.24 -6.26
C HIS A 266 -10.07 14.87 -6.10
N ILE A 267 -10.45 14.15 -5.06
CA ILE A 267 -10.13 12.75 -4.90
C ILE A 267 -11.40 11.93 -4.94
N SER A 268 -11.42 10.93 -5.81
CA SER A 268 -12.53 10.00 -5.90
C SER A 268 -12.21 8.79 -5.03
N ILE A 269 -12.99 8.57 -3.98
CA ILE A 269 -12.83 7.41 -3.09
C ILE A 269 -14.07 6.55 -3.18
N LYS A 270 -13.86 5.26 -3.38
CA LYS A 270 -14.91 4.26 -3.36
C LYS A 270 -15.18 3.88 -1.91
N ALA A 271 -16.40 4.11 -1.43
CA ALA A 271 -16.82 3.56 -0.15
C ALA A 271 -17.00 2.04 -0.27
N ASP A 272 -16.80 1.32 0.83
CA ASP A 272 -16.92 -0.13 0.85
C ASP A 272 -18.32 -0.57 0.40
N GLY A 273 -18.37 -1.33 -0.69
CA GLY A 273 -19.63 -1.87 -1.26
C GLY A 273 -20.31 -0.96 -2.28
N ASP A 274 -19.90 0.29 -2.44
CA ASP A 274 -20.47 1.18 -3.45
C ASP A 274 -19.95 0.86 -4.85
N ILE A 275 -20.71 1.22 -5.89
CA ILE A 275 -20.29 1.05 -7.30
C ILE A 275 -19.61 2.33 -7.79
N GLU A 276 -19.97 3.48 -7.23
CA GLU A 276 -19.53 4.80 -7.66
C GLU A 276 -18.55 5.42 -6.67
N ALA A 277 -17.53 6.10 -7.19
CA ALA A 277 -16.55 6.80 -6.36
C ALA A 277 -17.08 8.18 -5.98
N GLN A 278 -17.04 8.52 -4.70
CA GLN A 278 -17.46 9.82 -4.21
C GLN A 278 -16.31 10.84 -4.37
N PRO A 279 -16.55 11.99 -5.03
CA PRO A 279 -15.55 13.04 -5.13
C PRO A 279 -15.49 13.86 -3.84
N TYR A 280 -14.32 13.96 -3.24
CA TYR A 280 -14.03 14.84 -2.11
C TYR A 280 -13.24 16.04 -2.58
N LYS A 281 -13.66 17.25 -2.15
CA LYS A 281 -13.10 18.53 -2.58
C LYS A 281 -12.47 19.28 -1.41
N SER A 282 -11.39 19.98 -1.70
CA SER A 282 -10.80 20.99 -0.80
C SER A 282 -11.80 22.13 -0.51
N PRO A 283 -11.77 22.75 0.68
CA PRO A 283 -10.77 22.59 1.73
C PRO A 283 -11.16 21.58 2.82
N PHE A 284 -10.20 20.77 3.24
CA PHE A 284 -10.34 19.76 4.29
C PHE A 284 -10.03 20.40 5.66
N LYS A 285 -10.89 21.33 6.06
CA LYS A 285 -10.71 22.13 7.28
C LYS A 285 -11.15 21.36 8.54
N GLU A 286 -10.77 21.89 9.68
CA GLU A 286 -11.24 21.46 11.00
C GLU A 286 -12.78 21.42 11.05
N GLY A 287 -13.33 20.32 11.56
CA GLY A 287 -14.78 20.07 11.59
C GLY A 287 -15.36 19.38 10.35
N ALA A 288 -14.62 19.26 9.25
CA ALA A 288 -15.02 18.38 8.14
C ALA A 288 -14.82 16.90 8.53
N PRO A 289 -15.71 15.98 8.10
CA PRO A 289 -15.51 14.57 8.35
C PRO A 289 -14.19 14.11 7.71
N PRO A 290 -13.40 13.26 8.38
CA PRO A 290 -12.20 12.69 7.79
C PRO A 290 -12.56 11.94 6.51
N LEU A 291 -11.65 11.95 5.54
CA LEU A 291 -11.77 11.06 4.39
C LEU A 291 -11.91 9.61 4.89
N PRO A 292 -12.74 8.78 4.24
CA PRO A 292 -12.88 7.39 4.65
C PRO A 292 -11.53 6.69 4.65
N LEU A 293 -11.38 5.72 5.55
CA LEU A 293 -10.24 4.82 5.53
C LEU A 293 -10.23 4.06 4.21
N VAL A 294 -9.03 3.82 3.69
CA VAL A 294 -8.83 3.01 2.49
C VAL A 294 -7.98 1.80 2.80
N THR A 295 -8.36 0.65 2.25
CA THR A 295 -7.61 -0.59 2.41
C THR A 295 -6.62 -0.76 1.26
N ILE A 296 -5.32 -0.73 1.57
CA ILE A 296 -4.25 -0.83 0.57
C ILE A 296 -3.20 -1.90 0.97
N HIS A 297 -2.47 -2.42 -0.03
CA HIS A 297 -1.47 -3.48 0.10
C HIS A 297 -0.04 -2.98 0.38
N CYS A 298 0.07 -1.85 1.07
CA CYS A 298 1.35 -1.22 1.35
C CYS A 298 1.85 -1.55 2.75
N SER A 299 3.17 -1.53 2.96
CA SER A 299 3.77 -1.68 4.29
C SER A 299 3.75 -0.33 5.01
N PRO A 300 3.35 -0.28 6.29
CA PRO A 300 3.41 0.93 7.09
C PRO A 300 4.80 1.60 7.11
N TYR A 301 5.88 0.82 6.99
CA TYR A 301 7.24 1.35 6.92
C TYR A 301 7.45 2.29 5.72
N PHE A 302 7.04 1.85 4.52
CA PHE A 302 7.17 2.65 3.30
C PHE A 302 6.23 3.85 3.32
N VAL A 303 5.00 3.66 3.78
CA VAL A 303 3.99 4.74 3.84
C VAL A 303 4.44 5.85 4.80
N VAL A 304 4.89 5.50 6.01
CA VAL A 304 5.38 6.47 6.99
C VAL A 304 6.65 7.17 6.52
N TYR A 305 7.55 6.46 5.84
CA TYR A 305 8.74 7.08 5.24
C TYR A 305 8.36 8.23 4.28
N LYS A 306 7.41 7.99 3.36
CA LYS A 306 6.96 9.00 2.40
C LYS A 306 6.16 10.13 3.05
N ALA A 307 5.31 9.78 4.02
CA ALA A 307 4.58 10.74 4.83
C ALA A 307 5.53 11.73 5.53
N TYR A 308 6.57 11.19 6.18
CA TYR A 308 7.63 11.99 6.79
C TYR A 308 8.30 12.91 5.77
N GLN A 309 8.71 12.37 4.61
CA GLN A 309 9.32 13.20 3.56
C GLN A 309 8.41 14.34 3.11
N ALA A 310 7.11 14.07 2.92
CA ALA A 310 6.15 15.10 2.54
C ALA A 310 6.04 16.19 3.61
N MET A 311 5.90 15.81 4.89
CA MET A 311 5.76 16.74 6.03
C MET A 311 7.04 17.52 6.37
N THR A 312 8.20 17.12 5.83
CA THR A 312 9.43 17.93 5.94
C THR A 312 9.50 19.06 4.91
N LYS A 313 8.63 19.06 3.90
CA LYS A 313 8.52 20.17 2.94
C LYS A 313 7.80 21.36 3.63
N LYS A 314 8.28 22.59 3.38
CA LYS A 314 7.69 23.81 3.94
C LYS A 314 6.18 23.87 3.65
N GLY A 315 5.34 24.03 4.67
CA GLY A 315 3.89 24.19 4.55
C GLY A 315 3.10 22.89 4.31
N ALA A 316 3.70 21.72 4.50
CA ALA A 316 2.98 20.45 4.53
C ALA A 316 2.53 20.17 5.97
N VAL A 317 1.47 20.86 6.39
CA VAL A 317 0.84 20.69 7.71
C VAL A 317 -0.35 19.73 7.57
N LEU A 318 -0.48 18.81 8.52
CA LEU A 318 -1.62 17.89 8.58
C LEU A 318 -2.79 18.55 9.33
N PRO A 319 -4.03 18.12 9.10
CA PRO A 319 -5.18 18.62 9.85
C PRO A 319 -5.02 18.46 11.37
N PRO A 320 -5.49 19.41 12.21
CA PRO A 320 -5.28 19.39 13.67
C PRO A 320 -5.73 18.10 14.38
N TYR A 321 -6.79 17.45 13.87
CA TYR A 321 -7.30 16.19 14.41
C TYR A 321 -6.31 15.01 14.26
N MET A 322 -5.27 15.14 13.43
CA MET A 322 -4.20 14.13 13.26
C MET A 322 -2.93 14.45 14.05
N SER A 323 -2.98 15.39 15.00
CA SER A 323 -1.78 15.84 15.75
C SER A 323 -1.04 14.70 16.48
N THR A 324 -1.75 13.69 16.96
CA THR A 324 -1.15 12.54 17.65
C THR A 324 -0.38 11.65 16.67
N GLU A 325 -1.01 11.30 15.56
CA GLU A 325 -0.43 10.53 14.47
C GLU A 325 0.73 11.29 13.82
N GLU A 326 0.59 12.59 13.58
CA GLU A 326 1.65 13.44 13.03
C GLU A 326 2.93 13.31 13.87
N ARG A 327 2.82 13.43 15.19
CA ARG A 327 3.96 13.30 16.11
C ARG A 327 4.61 11.93 15.99
N LEU A 328 3.83 10.86 15.88
CA LEU A 328 4.36 9.51 15.67
C LEU A 328 5.03 9.35 14.31
N ILE A 329 4.42 9.82 13.23
CA ILE A 329 4.99 9.79 11.88
C ILE A 329 6.33 10.54 11.85
N ARG A 330 6.43 11.71 12.52
CA ARG A 330 7.69 12.46 12.64
C ARG A 330 8.76 11.66 13.38
N LYS A 331 8.42 11.14 14.57
CA LYS A 331 9.34 10.33 15.39
C LYS A 331 9.83 9.08 14.65
N ILE A 332 8.91 8.34 14.03
CA ILE A 332 9.21 7.13 13.25
C ILE A 332 10.06 7.51 12.03
N GLY A 333 9.68 8.55 11.30
CA GLY A 333 10.38 9.01 10.10
C GLY A 333 11.83 9.44 10.37
N GLU A 334 12.11 10.05 11.53
CA GLU A 334 13.48 10.35 11.97
C GLU A 334 14.33 9.09 12.16
N ILE A 335 13.74 8.02 12.69
CA ILE A 335 14.41 6.71 12.80
C ILE A 335 14.63 6.11 11.41
N LEU A 336 13.59 6.04 10.58
CA LEU A 336 13.66 5.45 9.22
C LEU A 336 14.63 6.21 8.29
N THR A 337 14.90 7.49 8.57
CA THR A 337 15.88 8.30 7.83
C THR A 337 17.25 8.37 8.49
N GLY A 338 17.45 7.67 9.61
CA GLY A 338 18.74 7.59 10.32
C GLY A 338 19.15 8.88 11.02
N LYS A 339 18.22 9.84 11.17
CA LYS A 339 18.47 11.07 11.96
C LYS A 339 18.53 10.77 13.45
N VAL A 340 17.77 9.77 13.89
CA VAL A 340 17.77 9.26 15.25
C VAL A 340 18.07 7.77 15.19
N VAL A 341 19.06 7.34 15.97
CA VAL A 341 19.35 5.92 16.16
C VAL A 341 18.80 5.52 17.52
N PRO A 342 17.76 4.66 17.59
CA PRO A 342 17.28 4.15 18.87
C PRO A 342 18.40 3.44 19.62
N PRO A 343 18.46 3.55 20.96
CA PRO A 343 19.44 2.81 21.74
C PRO A 343 19.28 1.31 21.48
N LEU A 344 20.39 0.58 21.49
CA LEU A 344 20.34 -0.88 21.46
C LEU A 344 19.66 -1.38 22.75
N PRO A 345 18.80 -2.40 22.68
CA PRO A 345 18.25 -3.02 23.88
C PRO A 345 19.41 -3.49 24.77
N LYS A 346 19.31 -3.21 26.07
CA LYS A 346 20.30 -3.70 27.05
C LYS A 346 20.28 -5.23 27.00
N ALA A 347 21.45 -5.82 26.83
CA ALA A 347 21.64 -7.27 26.73
C ALA A 347 21.23 -8.00 28.01
#